data_AF-A0A4Y8RU18-F1
#
_entry.id   AF-A0A4Y8RU18-F1
#
_cell.length_a   1.000
_cell.length_b   1.000
_cell.length_c   1.000
_cell.angle_alpha   90.00
_cell.angle_beta   90.00
_cell.angle_gamma   90.00
#
_symmetry.space_group_name_H-M   'P 1'
#
loop_
_entity.id
_entity.type
_entity.pdbx_description
1 polymer ?
#
loop_
_entity_poly.entity_id
_entity_poly.type
_entity_poly.pdbx_seq_one_letter_code
_entity_poly.pdbx_strand_id
1 'polypeptide(L)' 'MSAMSAQDLSDAMRVAESEKAIWLRGRKAFKLHGLGAFNPYSDETDALHDLWEEGFNYERDKDADRRPRF' A
#
# COMPACT_ATOMS: atom_id res chain seq x y z
N MET A 1 22.65 -24.06 -0.66
CA MET A 1 21.49 -23.24 -0.26
C MET A 1 21.01 -23.77 1.07
N SER A 2 21.16 -23.01 2.15
CA SER A 2 20.62 -23.41 3.47
C SER A 2 19.09 -23.43 3.39
N ALA A 3 18.45 -24.43 4.00
CA ALA A 3 17.00 -24.45 4.13
C ALA A 3 16.53 -23.27 5.00
N MET A 4 15.50 -22.56 4.55
CA MET A 4 14.87 -21.46 5.29
C MET A 4 14.25 -22.02 6.59
N SER A 5 14.52 -21.38 7.73
CA SER A 5 13.99 -21.88 9.00
C SER A 5 12.50 -21.54 9.15
N ALA A 6 11.78 -22.30 9.99
CA ALA A 6 10.39 -21.98 10.32
C ALA A 6 10.23 -20.60 10.96
N GLN A 7 11.26 -20.13 11.68
CA GLN A 7 11.31 -18.79 12.25
C GLN A 7 11.43 -17.73 11.16
N ASP A 8 12.33 -17.92 10.19
CA ASP A 8 12.50 -16.98 9.06
C ASP A 8 11.21 -16.86 8.24
N LEU A 9 10.48 -17.97 8.06
CA LEU A 9 9.18 -17.96 7.39
C LEU A 9 8.14 -17.14 8.16
N SER A 10 8.05 -17.35 9.48
CA SER A 10 7.11 -16.62 10.33
C SER A 10 7.40 -15.12 10.32
N ASP A 11 8.67 -14.71 10.36
CA ASP A 11 9.05 -13.31 10.30
C ASP A 11 8.77 -12.70 8.92
N ALA A 12 9.06 -13.41 7.83
CA ALA A 12 8.72 -12.97 6.48
C ALA A 12 7.21 -12.77 6.29
N MET A 13 6.38 -13.69 6.82
CA MET A 13 4.92 -13.54 6.79
C MET A 13 4.45 -12.31 7.55
N ARG A 14 5.00 -12.06 8.75
CA ARG A 14 4.64 -10.89 9.54
C ARG A 14 5.01 -9.58 8.86
N VAL A 15 6.16 -9.52 8.19
CA VAL A 15 6.57 -8.37 7.38
C VAL A 15 5.57 -8.15 6.23
N ALA A 16 5.26 -9.20 5.46
CA ALA A 16 4.32 -9.11 4.34
C ALA A 16 2.91 -8.68 4.77
N GLU A 17 2.44 -9.13 5.94
CA GLU A 17 1.17 -8.69 6.52
C GLU A 17 1.18 -7.19 6.87
N SER A 18 2.29 -6.70 7.40
CA SER A 18 2.48 -5.28 7.71
C SER A 18 2.49 -4.43 6.43
N GLU A 19 3.23 -4.84 5.40
CA GLU A 19 3.28 -4.15 4.10
C GLU A 19 1.90 -4.08 3.44
N LYS A 20 1.18 -5.22 3.43
CA LYS A 20 -0.21 -5.28 2.93
C LYS A 20 -1.13 -4.33 3.70
N ALA A 21 -0.97 -4.20 5.02
CA ALA A 21 -1.78 -3.29 5.81
C ALA A 21 -1.56 -1.83 5.41
N ILE A 22 -0.32 -1.44 5.10
CA ILE A 22 0.04 -0.09 4.66
C ILE A 22 -0.54 0.20 3.28
N TRP A 23 -0.37 -0.72 2.33
CA TRP A 23 -0.96 -0.62 1.00
C TRP A 23 -2.50 -0.48 1.05
N LEU A 24 -3.16 -1.26 1.91
CA LEU A 24 -4.62 -1.15 2.12
C LEU A 24 -5.04 0.19 2.74
N ARG A 25 -4.19 0.80 3.58
CA ARG A 25 -4.45 2.16 4.11
C ARG A 25 -4.44 3.20 3.01
N GLY A 26 -3.48 3.14 2.07
CA GLY A 26 -3.44 4.03 0.90
C GLY A 26 -4.73 3.97 0.07
N ARG A 27 -5.16 2.75 -0.26
CA ARG A 27 -6.44 2.53 -0.96
C ARG A 27 -7.63 3.13 -0.23
N LYS A 28 -7.71 2.91 1.08
CA LYS A 28 -8.81 3.41 1.92
C LYS A 28 -8.80 4.94 1.96
N ALA A 29 -7.62 5.55 2.03
CA ALA A 29 -7.48 7.00 2.05
C ALA A 29 -8.04 7.64 0.76
N PHE A 30 -7.72 7.09 -0.42
CA PHE A 30 -8.31 7.56 -1.67
C PHE A 30 -9.84 7.44 -1.68
N LYS A 31 -10.39 6.30 -1.23
CA LYS A 31 -11.85 6.12 -1.17
C LYS A 31 -12.56 7.13 -0.28
N LEU A 32 -11.90 7.55 0.81
CA LEU A 32 -12.49 8.46 1.80
C LEU A 32 -12.32 9.93 1.42
N HIS A 33 -11.16 10.30 0.89
CA HIS A 33 -10.78 11.71 0.73
C HIS A 33 -10.44 12.10 -0.72
N GLY A 34 -10.47 11.14 -1.66
CA GLY A 34 -10.07 11.36 -3.05
C GLY A 34 -8.65 11.93 -3.16
N LEU A 35 -8.46 12.90 -4.05
CA LEU A 35 -7.20 13.60 -4.25
C LEU A 35 -6.77 14.47 -3.05
N GLY A 36 -7.65 14.70 -2.08
CA GLY A 36 -7.34 15.46 -0.87
C GLY A 36 -6.74 14.62 0.26
N ALA A 37 -6.51 13.31 0.05
CA ALA A 37 -5.91 12.48 1.08
C ALA A 37 -4.42 12.81 1.27
N PHE A 38 -3.96 12.75 2.52
CA PHE A 38 -2.55 12.96 2.88
C PHE A 38 -1.88 11.62 3.19
N ASN A 39 -0.65 11.43 2.70
CA ASN A 39 0.18 10.30 3.07
C ASN A 39 0.76 10.52 4.48
N PRO A 40 0.40 9.71 5.50
CA PRO A 40 0.87 9.90 6.87
C PRO A 40 2.35 9.55 7.07
N TYR A 41 2.99 8.90 6.10
CA TYR A 41 4.42 8.60 6.10
C TYR A 41 5.12 9.77 5.41
N SER A 42 5.74 10.67 6.18
CA SER A 42 6.20 11.98 5.68
C SER A 42 7.55 11.96 4.97
N ASP A 43 8.31 10.88 5.12
CA ASP A 43 9.61 10.75 4.48
C ASP A 43 9.44 10.04 3.13
N GLU A 44 9.66 10.79 2.04
CA GLU A 44 9.57 10.27 0.66
C GLU A 44 10.63 9.18 0.38
N THR A 45 11.60 8.97 1.27
CA THR A 45 12.59 7.89 1.17
C THR A 45 12.22 6.65 1.98
N ASP A 46 11.12 6.68 2.74
CA ASP A 46 10.64 5.55 3.53
C ASP A 46 9.84 4.57 2.65
N ALA A 47 10.17 3.28 2.70
CA ALA A 47 9.43 2.23 2.01
C ALA A 47 7.94 2.21 2.39
N LEU A 48 7.57 2.67 3.60
CA LEU A 48 6.17 2.80 4.00
C LEU A 48 5.44 3.93 3.24
N HIS A 49 6.15 4.98 2.86
CA HIS A 49 5.62 6.05 2.01
C HIS A 49 5.24 5.47 0.65
N ASP A 50 6.20 4.82 -0.02
CA ASP A 50 6.00 4.21 -1.34
C ASP A 50 4.86 3.19 -1.34
N LEU A 51 4.83 2.30 -0.33
CA LEU A 51 3.77 1.28 -0.21
C LEU A 51 2.38 1.90 -0.03
N TRP A 52 2.28 2.99 0.72
CA TRP A 52 1.01 3.70 0.86
C TRP A 52 0.61 4.37 -0.46
N GLU A 53 1.56 5.03 -1.14
CA GLU A 53 1.30 5.70 -2.43
C GLU A 53 0.86 4.70 -3.50
N GLU A 54 1.49 3.53 -3.57
CA GLU A 54 1.10 2.47 -4.49
C GLU A 54 -0.36 2.06 -4.29
N GLY A 55 -0.76 1.85 -3.03
CA GLY A 55 -2.15 1.54 -2.69
C GLY A 55 -3.10 2.68 -3.05
N PHE A 56 -2.74 3.91 -2.74
CA PHE A 56 -3.53 5.09 -3.09
C PHE A 56 -3.73 5.21 -4.61
N ASN A 57 -2.65 5.12 -5.39
CA ASN A 57 -2.64 5.23 -6.84
C ASN A 57 -3.42 4.09 -7.50
N TYR A 58 -3.30 2.85 -6.99
CA TYR A 58 -4.09 1.73 -7.47
C TYR A 58 -5.60 2.01 -7.43
N GLU A 59 -6.10 2.54 -6.31
CA GLU A 59 -7.54 2.81 -6.20
C GLU A 59 -7.96 4.05 -7.00
N ARG A 60 -7.09 5.05 -7.12
CA ARG A 60 -7.29 6.21 -8.01
C ARG A 60 -7.48 5.78 -9.45
N ASP A 61 -6.56 4.98 -9.97
CA ASP A 61 -6.56 4.58 -11.38
C ASP A 61 -7.76 3.67 -11.68
N LYS A 62 -8.09 2.77 -10.75
CA LYS A 62 -9.30 1.96 -10.82
C LYS A 62 -10.60 2.79 -10.79
N ASP A 63 -10.64 3.90 -10.07
CA ASP A 63 -11.79 4.83 -10.10
C ASP A 63 -11.87 5.57 -11.43
N ALA A 64 -10.72 6.00 -11.98
CA ALA A 64 -10.65 6.64 -13.29
C ALA A 64 -11.16 5.72 -14.42
N ASP A 65 -10.82 4.43 -14.39
CA ASP A 65 -11.29 3.43 -15.35
C ASP A 65 -12.79 3.14 -15.26
N ARG A 66 -13.42 3.43 -14.10
CA ARG A 66 -14.86 3.24 -13.90
C ARG A 66 -15.69 4.42 -14.40
N ARG A 67 -15.10 5.59 -14.58
CA ARG A 67 -15.82 6.78 -15.05
C ARG A 67 -16.00 6.70 -16.58
N PRO A 68 -17.20 6.94 -17.11
CA PRO A 68 -17.39 6.98 -18.56
C PRO A 68 -16.50 8.07 -19.15
N ARG A 69 -15.73 7.72 -20.18
CA ARG A 69 -15.02 8.70 -21.01
C ARG A 69 -16.07 9.32 -21.93
N PHE A 70 -16.63 10.47 -21.51
CA PHE A 70 -17.52 11.28 -22.33
C PHE A 70 -16.72 12.11 -23.32
#